data_AF-A0A1W2BR01-F1
#
_entry.id   AF-A0A1W2BR01-F1
#
_cell.length_a   1.000
_cell.length_b   1.000
_cell.length_c   1.000
_cell.angle_alpha   90.00
_cell.angle_beta   90.00
_cell.angle_gamma   90.00
#
_symmetry.space_group_name_H-M   'P 1'
#
loop_
_entity.id
_entity.type
_entity.pdbx_description
1 polymer ?
#
loop_
_entity_poly.entity_id
_entity_poly.type
_entity_poly.pdbx_seq_one_letter_code
_entity_poly.pdbx_strand_id
1 'polypeptide(L)'
;MGSVCRRGQAFVIDVIDQGLCQRKKPRDNFVVSHMNLDPRQVPFHSFQAVYRAVMAGMAFPGGEKSIATVWKKRVEQWLSLPENSHNTCLDLIPRQMPHRFKAILAALSSPNVALSARERKFKKHARLKPREFPWILKNALLGKDIPAWRLSAMFQYRQVSFYKEHSLVCKESFQYLDTVKALAALFRNLGFKGWVILFDEGESICQTRITSRSKSYELLHNIFCPENALGGFYPVFAFTHELNGESGLFTRTKKLFQDQIKQGEKRVLLKNGVDVIPGKKLDIIIALFWDLPEIWCWNGPSGSRCPKRICRSPPTRPGWNVPSSLIWKQISWWIWPID
;
A
#
# COMPACT_ATOMS: atom_id res chain seq x y z
N MET A 1 1.83 4.86 -43.31
CA MET A 1 3.03 5.26 -42.54
C MET A 1 2.54 5.82 -41.20
N GLY A 2 2.52 4.98 -40.17
CA GLY A 2 1.98 5.34 -38.85
C GLY A 2 3.13 5.56 -37.85
N SER A 3 3.31 6.80 -37.38
CA SER A 3 4.14 7.09 -36.21
C SER A 3 3.26 7.03 -34.97
N VAL A 4 3.31 5.91 -34.27
CA VAL A 4 2.70 5.78 -32.94
C VAL A 4 3.55 6.58 -31.94
N CYS A 5 2.91 7.57 -31.31
CA CYS A 5 3.52 8.46 -30.34
C CYS A 5 3.81 7.70 -29.03
N ARG A 6 5.04 7.20 -28.86
CA ARG A 6 5.53 6.48 -27.66
C ARG A 6 6.30 7.38 -26.67
N ARG A 7 6.02 8.68 -26.59
CA ARG A 7 6.84 9.62 -25.79
C ARG A 7 6.27 10.05 -24.43
N GLY A 8 5.01 9.69 -24.11
CA GLY A 8 4.37 10.08 -22.84
C GLY A 8 4.53 9.10 -21.68
N GLN A 9 4.47 7.78 -21.94
CA GLN A 9 4.54 6.75 -20.90
C GLN A 9 5.93 6.59 -20.25
N ALA A 10 7.00 6.92 -20.97
CA ALA A 10 8.37 6.76 -20.46
C ALA A 10 8.70 7.75 -19.33
N PHE A 11 8.11 8.95 -19.33
CA PHE A 11 8.57 10.04 -18.47
C PHE A 11 8.11 9.95 -17.01
N VAL A 12 6.91 9.39 -16.75
CA VAL A 12 6.35 9.29 -15.39
C VAL A 12 6.86 8.03 -14.68
N ILE A 13 7.02 6.94 -15.43
CA ILE A 13 7.81 5.80 -14.97
C ILE A 13 9.22 6.30 -14.71
N ASP A 14 9.87 7.07 -15.57
CA ASP A 14 11.20 7.59 -15.25
C ASP A 14 11.25 8.49 -14.00
N VAL A 15 10.22 9.23 -13.59
CA VAL A 15 10.30 10.02 -12.34
C VAL A 15 10.15 9.16 -11.07
N ILE A 16 9.29 8.13 -11.10
CA ILE A 16 9.12 7.18 -9.99
C ILE A 16 10.20 6.09 -10.03
N ASP A 17 10.60 5.63 -11.21
CA ASP A 17 11.58 4.58 -11.50
C ASP A 17 13.01 5.15 -11.50
N GLN A 18 13.31 6.34 -12.03
CA GLN A 18 14.63 7.00 -11.80
C GLN A 18 14.74 7.64 -10.42
N GLY A 19 13.62 7.92 -9.75
CA GLY A 19 13.58 8.39 -8.37
C GLY A 19 13.73 7.27 -7.33
N LEU A 20 13.02 6.14 -7.49
CA LEU A 20 12.96 5.04 -6.53
C LEU A 20 13.68 3.75 -6.99
N CYS A 21 13.83 3.49 -8.30
CA CYS A 21 14.36 2.20 -8.81
C CYS A 21 15.76 2.27 -9.46
N GLN A 22 16.19 3.37 -10.08
CA GLN A 22 17.44 3.41 -10.88
C GLN A 22 18.59 4.21 -10.26
N ARG A 23 18.37 4.98 -9.18
CA ARG A 23 19.48 5.52 -8.39
C ARG A 23 19.97 4.46 -7.42
N LYS A 24 21.25 4.06 -7.56
CA LYS A 24 22.01 2.98 -6.87
C LYS A 24 22.03 2.97 -5.32
N LYS A 25 21.09 3.62 -4.65
CA LYS A 25 20.72 3.42 -3.24
C LYS A 25 19.23 3.76 -3.12
N PRO A 26 18.31 2.81 -2.84
CA PRO A 26 16.95 3.18 -2.50
C PRO A 26 17.02 3.92 -1.16
N ARG A 27 16.88 5.25 -1.21
CA ARG A 27 16.99 6.11 -0.02
C ARG A 27 15.82 5.90 0.96
N ASP A 28 14.79 5.16 0.55
CA ASP A 28 13.63 4.92 1.39
C ASP A 28 13.30 3.44 1.53
N ASN A 29 13.28 2.98 2.78
CA ASN A 29 13.03 1.61 3.23
C ASN A 29 11.56 1.18 3.06
N PHE A 30 10.96 1.45 1.89
CA PHE A 30 9.59 1.03 1.55
C PHE A 30 9.60 -0.27 0.75
N VAL A 31 8.56 -1.08 0.97
CA VAL A 31 8.20 -2.15 0.03
C VAL A 31 7.45 -1.49 -1.13
N VAL A 32 7.73 -1.89 -2.37
CA VAL A 32 7.08 -1.32 -3.56
C VAL A 32 6.43 -2.44 -4.36
N SER A 33 5.22 -2.20 -4.85
CA SER A 33 4.56 -3.05 -5.84
C SER A 33 4.12 -2.21 -7.03
N HIS A 34 4.32 -2.72 -8.24
CA HIS A 34 3.81 -2.13 -9.47
C HIS A 34 2.90 -3.12 -10.19
N MET A 35 1.75 -2.66 -10.68
CA MET A 35 0.86 -3.46 -11.52
C MET A 35 0.13 -2.58 -12.53
N ASN A 36 -0.27 -3.19 -13.65
CA ASN A 36 -1.14 -2.59 -14.63
C ASN A 36 -2.58 -3.14 -14.45
N LEU A 37 -3.55 -2.24 -14.33
CA LEU A 37 -4.97 -2.57 -14.23
C LEU A 37 -5.58 -2.82 -15.62
N ASP A 38 -5.20 -3.90 -16.31
CA ASP A 38 -5.91 -4.31 -17.53
C ASP A 38 -7.26 -4.97 -17.15
N PRO A 39 -8.44 -4.47 -17.59
CA PRO A 39 -9.74 -5.06 -17.27
C PRO A 39 -9.89 -6.53 -17.68
N ARG A 40 -9.08 -7.01 -18.63
CA ARG A 40 -9.09 -8.39 -19.13
C ARG A 40 -8.23 -9.31 -18.27
N GLN A 41 -7.19 -8.81 -17.62
CA GLN A 41 -6.23 -9.61 -16.87
C GLN A 41 -6.32 -9.38 -15.35
N VAL A 42 -6.36 -8.11 -14.95
CA VAL A 42 -6.40 -7.64 -13.55
C VAL A 42 -7.59 -6.69 -13.35
N PRO A 43 -8.83 -7.17 -13.52
CA PRO A 43 -10.01 -6.33 -13.31
C PRO A 43 -10.09 -5.89 -11.86
N PHE A 44 -10.13 -4.57 -11.63
CA PHE A 44 -10.09 -3.99 -10.28
C PHE A 44 -11.22 -4.48 -9.35
N HIS A 45 -12.42 -4.72 -9.89
CA HIS A 45 -13.56 -5.24 -9.13
C HIS A 45 -13.36 -6.67 -8.60
N SER A 46 -12.46 -7.44 -9.22
CA SER A 46 -12.01 -8.75 -8.74
C SER A 46 -10.72 -8.56 -7.96
N PHE A 47 -10.83 -8.11 -6.71
CA PHE A 47 -9.66 -7.73 -5.94
C PHE A 47 -8.75 -8.92 -5.58
N GLN A 48 -9.24 -10.16 -5.72
CA GLN A 48 -8.38 -11.35 -5.69
C GLN A 48 -7.33 -11.34 -6.82
N ALA A 49 -7.71 -10.95 -8.04
CA ALA A 49 -6.78 -10.85 -9.16
C ALA A 49 -5.79 -9.70 -8.94
N VAL A 50 -6.28 -8.54 -8.48
CA VAL A 50 -5.46 -7.40 -8.07
C VAL A 50 -4.44 -7.80 -7.01
N TYR A 51 -4.87 -8.48 -5.95
CA TYR A 51 -3.99 -8.99 -4.90
C TYR A 51 -2.88 -9.89 -5.45
N ARG A 52 -3.20 -10.82 -6.35
CA ARG A 52 -2.18 -11.66 -6.99
C ARG A 52 -1.17 -10.85 -7.78
N ALA A 53 -1.63 -9.84 -8.54
CA ALA A 53 -0.76 -8.95 -9.31
C ALA A 53 0.12 -8.08 -8.40
N VAL A 54 -0.46 -7.47 -7.37
CA VAL A 54 0.23 -6.73 -6.30
C VAL A 54 1.37 -7.54 -5.68
N MET A 55 1.07 -8.78 -5.30
CA MET A 55 2.02 -9.68 -4.65
C MET A 55 3.11 -10.16 -5.63
N ALA A 56 2.79 -10.32 -6.91
CA ALA A 56 3.75 -10.69 -7.95
C ALA A 56 4.70 -9.55 -8.32
N GLY A 57 4.21 -8.31 -8.31
CA GLY A 57 4.99 -7.10 -8.57
C GLY A 57 5.76 -6.55 -7.36
N MET A 58 5.78 -7.28 -6.24
CA MET A 58 6.38 -6.85 -4.98
C MET A 58 7.91 -6.91 -5.02
N ALA A 59 8.55 -5.84 -4.55
CA ALA A 59 10.00 -5.74 -4.37
C ALA A 59 10.32 -5.16 -2.98
N PHE A 60 11.28 -5.79 -2.29
CA PHE A 60 11.77 -5.31 -1.01
C PHE A 60 13.07 -4.50 -1.17
N PRO A 61 13.36 -3.57 -0.24
CA PRO A 61 14.67 -2.96 -0.12
C PRO A 61 15.75 -4.05 -0.02
N GLY A 62 16.79 -3.94 -0.85
CA GLY A 62 17.85 -4.95 -0.95
C GLY A 62 17.63 -6.05 -1.99
N GLY A 63 16.57 -5.97 -2.80
CA GLY A 63 16.38 -6.80 -3.99
C GLY A 63 15.76 -8.18 -3.76
N GLU A 64 15.40 -8.51 -2.52
CA GLU A 64 14.61 -9.71 -2.22
C GLU A 64 13.21 -9.58 -2.83
N LYS A 65 12.72 -10.67 -3.43
CA LYS A 65 11.42 -10.71 -4.12
C LYS A 65 10.41 -11.62 -3.40
N SER A 66 10.89 -12.47 -2.49
CA SER A 66 10.08 -13.46 -1.80
C SER A 66 9.66 -12.97 -0.43
N ILE A 67 8.39 -12.54 -0.31
CA ILE A 67 7.79 -12.17 0.99
C ILE A 67 7.96 -13.28 2.04
N ALA A 68 7.85 -14.56 1.65
CA ALA A 68 8.04 -15.68 2.58
C ALA A 68 9.45 -15.75 3.16
N THR A 69 10.47 -15.37 2.37
CA THR A 69 11.87 -15.33 2.81
C THR A 69 12.10 -14.14 3.74
N VAL A 70 11.61 -12.96 3.36
CA VAL A 70 11.68 -11.75 4.21
C VAL A 70 10.99 -11.98 5.54
N TRP A 71 9.77 -12.53 5.51
CA TRP A 71 8.99 -12.83 6.71
C TRP A 71 9.75 -13.73 7.67
N LYS A 72 10.22 -14.90 7.21
CA LYS A 72 10.99 -15.83 8.06
C LYS A 72 12.22 -15.18 8.66
N LYS A 73 13.05 -14.55 7.82
CA LYS A 73 14.28 -13.90 8.26
C LYS A 73 14.01 -12.83 9.32
N ARG A 74 12.99 -11.98 9.10
CA ARG A 74 12.65 -10.91 10.03
C ARG A 74 12.04 -11.43 11.33
N VAL A 75 11.20 -12.46 11.27
CA VAL A 75 10.65 -13.12 12.48
C VAL A 75 11.76 -13.76 13.29
N GLU A 76 12.67 -14.50 12.67
CA GLU A 76 13.83 -15.10 13.34
C GLU A 76 14.72 -14.04 14.01
N GLN A 77 15.02 -12.96 13.28
CA GLN A 77 15.78 -11.83 13.82
C GLN A 77 15.05 -11.17 14.99
N TRP A 78 13.75 -10.95 14.89
CA TRP A 78 12.97 -10.28 15.92
C TRP A 78 12.84 -11.14 17.18
N LEU A 79 12.60 -12.45 17.03
CA LEU A 79 12.52 -13.40 18.15
C LEU A 79 13.89 -13.64 18.82
N SER A 80 15.01 -13.41 18.12
CA SER A 80 16.35 -13.51 18.73
C SER A 80 16.70 -12.35 19.66
N LEU A 81 15.92 -11.27 19.67
CA LEU A 81 16.15 -10.13 20.56
C LEU A 81 15.72 -10.49 21.99
N PRO A 82 16.54 -10.17 23.02
CA PRO A 82 16.21 -10.47 24.43
C PRO A 82 14.86 -9.91 24.89
N GLU A 83 14.49 -8.74 24.38
CA GLU A 83 13.22 -8.05 24.67
C GLU A 83 11.98 -8.83 24.22
N ASN A 84 12.15 -9.77 23.28
CA ASN A 84 11.06 -10.54 22.66
C ASN A 84 11.04 -12.01 23.12
N SER A 85 11.75 -12.36 24.19
CA SER A 85 11.85 -13.74 24.68
C SER A 85 10.50 -14.39 25.02
N HIS A 86 9.50 -13.58 25.42
CA HIS A 86 8.13 -14.03 25.71
C HIS A 86 7.15 -13.84 24.55
N ASN A 87 7.59 -13.21 23.47
CA ASN A 87 6.74 -12.91 22.34
C ASN A 87 6.71 -14.05 21.33
N THR A 88 5.66 -14.06 20.52
CA THR A 88 5.47 -15.01 19.44
C THR A 88 5.44 -14.28 18.09
N CYS A 89 5.55 -15.03 16.99
CA CYS A 89 5.38 -14.44 15.66
C CYS A 89 3.99 -13.78 15.45
N LEU A 90 2.98 -14.14 16.26
CA LEU A 90 1.63 -13.58 16.16
C LEU A 90 1.58 -12.11 16.60
N ASP A 91 2.50 -11.71 17.48
CA ASP A 91 2.57 -10.34 17.99
C ASP A 91 3.04 -9.35 16.92
N LEU A 92 3.73 -9.84 15.88
CA LEU A 92 4.07 -9.06 14.69
C LEU A 92 2.91 -8.93 13.70
N ILE A 93 1.96 -9.87 13.70
CA ILE A 93 0.89 -9.92 12.69
C ILE A 93 -0.26 -8.98 13.10
N PRO A 94 -0.65 -8.00 12.27
CA PRO A 94 -1.76 -7.10 12.58
C PRO A 94 -3.07 -7.85 12.86
N ARG A 95 -3.80 -7.40 13.89
CA ARG A 95 -5.06 -8.03 14.33
C ARG A 95 -6.14 -8.01 13.24
N GLN A 96 -6.11 -7.01 12.36
CA GLN A 96 -7.04 -6.82 11.26
C GLN A 96 -6.78 -7.77 10.08
N MET A 97 -5.66 -8.51 10.09
CA MET A 97 -5.35 -9.44 9.01
C MET A 97 -6.40 -10.57 8.97
N PRO A 98 -6.99 -10.87 7.81
CA PRO A 98 -7.94 -11.95 7.71
C PRO A 98 -7.34 -13.28 8.16
N HIS A 99 -8.14 -14.06 8.89
CA HIS A 99 -7.71 -15.25 9.61
C HIS A 99 -6.90 -16.25 8.77
N ARG A 100 -7.32 -16.49 7.53
CA ARG A 100 -6.61 -17.34 6.56
C ARG A 100 -5.15 -16.91 6.41
N PHE A 101 -4.89 -15.62 6.17
CA PHE A 101 -3.54 -15.11 5.92
C PHE A 101 -2.71 -15.04 7.20
N LYS A 102 -3.34 -14.70 8.33
CA LYS A 102 -2.72 -14.77 9.65
C LYS A 102 -2.21 -16.19 9.96
N ALA A 103 -3.05 -17.21 9.73
CA ALA A 103 -2.66 -18.61 9.90
C ALA A 103 -1.55 -19.04 8.92
N ILE A 104 -1.57 -18.57 7.67
CA ILE A 104 -0.51 -18.84 6.68
C ILE A 104 0.83 -18.26 7.14
N LEU A 105 0.87 -16.99 7.59
CA LEU A 105 2.11 -16.36 8.06
C LEU A 105 2.66 -17.07 9.30
N ALA A 106 1.80 -17.38 10.28
CA ALA A 106 2.20 -18.16 11.44
C ALA A 106 2.79 -19.52 11.03
N ALA A 107 2.13 -20.24 10.12
CA ALA A 107 2.59 -21.53 9.63
C ALA A 107 3.90 -21.45 8.84
N LEU A 108 4.19 -20.33 8.17
CA LEU A 108 5.44 -20.11 7.47
C LEU A 108 6.62 -19.98 8.43
N SER A 109 6.43 -19.37 9.60
CA SER A 109 7.47 -19.21 10.64
C SER A 109 7.58 -20.41 11.58
N SER A 110 6.51 -21.19 11.75
CA SER A 110 6.54 -22.35 12.64
C SER A 110 7.36 -23.53 12.08
N PRO A 111 8.09 -24.27 12.93
CA PRO A 111 8.74 -25.50 12.53
C PRO A 111 7.71 -26.60 12.21
N ASN A 112 8.16 -27.61 11.46
CA ASN A 112 7.38 -28.83 11.26
C ASN A 112 7.35 -29.65 12.55
N VAL A 113 6.21 -30.27 12.90
CA VAL A 113 6.17 -31.30 13.95
C VAL A 113 7.11 -32.44 13.58
N ALA A 114 8.01 -32.78 14.51
CA ALA A 114 8.86 -33.95 14.38
C ALA A 114 8.03 -35.22 14.61
N LEU A 115 7.62 -35.88 13.52
CA LEU A 115 6.95 -37.18 13.61
C LEU A 115 7.97 -38.31 13.79
N SER A 116 7.70 -39.19 14.75
CA SER A 116 8.42 -40.46 14.91
C SER A 116 8.22 -41.39 13.69
N ALA A 117 9.13 -42.34 13.49
CA ALA A 117 9.05 -43.30 12.37
C ALA A 117 7.76 -44.12 12.39
N ARG A 118 7.24 -44.44 13.59
CA ARG A 118 5.97 -45.15 13.77
C ARG A 118 4.79 -44.29 13.35
N GLU A 119 4.78 -43.01 13.73
CA GLU A 119 3.68 -42.10 13.38
C GLU A 119 3.57 -41.84 11.89
N ARG A 120 4.70 -41.76 11.18
CA ARG A 120 4.72 -41.58 9.72
C ARG A 120 3.99 -42.71 8.97
N LYS A 121 3.89 -43.91 9.57
CA LYS A 121 3.18 -45.05 8.97
C LYS A 121 1.64 -44.95 9.11
N PHE A 122 1.11 -44.05 9.95
CA PHE A 122 -0.33 -43.90 10.08
C PHE A 122 -0.95 -43.27 8.82
N LYS A 123 -2.12 -43.79 8.41
CA LYS A 123 -2.87 -43.31 7.23
C LYS A 123 -3.12 -41.80 7.24
N LYS A 124 -3.32 -41.20 8.43
CA LYS A 124 -3.52 -39.75 8.60
C LYS A 124 -2.31 -38.90 8.19
N HIS A 125 -1.09 -39.47 8.20
CA HIS A 125 0.14 -38.78 7.82
C HIS A 125 0.67 -39.20 6.44
N ALA A 126 0.19 -40.32 5.88
CA ALA A 126 0.66 -40.85 4.60
C ALA A 126 0.52 -39.87 3.41
N ARG A 127 -0.48 -38.97 3.45
CA ARG A 127 -0.71 -37.97 2.40
C ARG A 127 0.02 -36.64 2.65
N LEU A 128 0.64 -36.46 3.81
CA LEU A 128 1.33 -35.23 4.15
C LEU A 128 2.74 -35.28 3.58
N LYS A 129 3.10 -34.23 2.84
CA LYS A 129 4.44 -34.05 2.27
C LYS A 129 5.06 -32.78 2.86
N PRO A 130 5.75 -32.87 4.02
CA PRO A 130 6.27 -31.70 4.71
C PRO A 130 7.21 -30.83 3.86
N ARG A 131 7.90 -31.44 2.88
CA ARG A 131 8.76 -30.75 1.91
C ARG A 131 7.99 -29.82 0.97
N GLU A 132 6.74 -30.11 0.68
CA GLU A 132 5.89 -29.27 -0.20
C GLU A 132 5.26 -28.10 0.57
N PHE A 133 5.16 -28.17 1.90
CA PHE A 133 4.43 -27.18 2.69
C PHE A 133 4.91 -25.75 2.51
N PRO A 134 6.22 -25.43 2.53
CA PRO A 134 6.68 -24.06 2.29
C PRO A 134 6.21 -23.50 0.94
N TRP A 135 6.25 -24.33 -0.10
CA TRP A 135 5.80 -23.93 -1.43
C TRP A 135 4.28 -23.71 -1.47
N ILE A 136 3.48 -24.60 -0.87
CA ILE A 136 2.02 -24.45 -0.86
C ILE A 136 1.61 -23.22 -0.03
N LEU A 137 2.19 -23.03 1.15
CA LEU A 137 1.92 -21.88 2.02
C LEU A 137 2.33 -20.57 1.34
N LYS A 138 3.49 -20.53 0.67
CA LYS A 138 3.90 -19.37 -0.15
C LYS A 138 2.86 -19.07 -1.22
N ASN A 139 2.42 -20.08 -1.97
CA ASN A 139 1.42 -19.88 -3.02
C ASN A 139 0.05 -19.46 -2.48
N ALA A 140 -0.36 -19.99 -1.32
CA ALA A 140 -1.57 -19.57 -0.64
C ALA A 140 -1.48 -18.10 -0.20
N LEU A 141 -0.32 -17.68 0.33
CA LEU A 141 -0.02 -16.28 0.66
C LEU A 141 -0.07 -15.40 -0.59
N LEU A 142 0.44 -15.86 -1.73
CA LEU A 142 0.33 -15.16 -3.02
C LEU A 142 -1.09 -15.16 -3.61
N GLY A 143 -2.09 -15.67 -2.88
CA GLY A 143 -3.50 -15.60 -3.26
C GLY A 143 -3.95 -16.71 -4.21
N LYS A 144 -3.13 -17.75 -4.45
CA LYS A 144 -3.59 -18.94 -5.17
C LYS A 144 -4.64 -19.67 -4.34
N ASP A 145 -5.64 -20.20 -5.02
CA ASP A 145 -6.71 -20.94 -4.36
C ASP A 145 -6.21 -22.31 -3.91
N ILE A 146 -5.97 -22.44 -2.62
CA ILE A 146 -5.66 -23.70 -1.95
C ILE A 146 -6.89 -24.09 -1.11
N PRO A 147 -7.42 -25.31 -1.29
CA PRO A 147 -8.58 -25.77 -0.53
C PRO A 147 -8.35 -25.71 0.98
N ALA A 148 -9.38 -25.32 1.72
CA ALA A 148 -9.33 -25.17 3.18
C ALA A 148 -8.88 -26.46 3.88
N TRP A 149 -9.37 -27.64 3.46
CA TRP A 149 -8.97 -28.92 4.05
C TRP A 149 -7.46 -29.18 3.92
N ARG A 150 -6.85 -28.74 2.81
CA ARG A 150 -5.42 -28.90 2.57
C ARG A 150 -4.61 -27.95 3.45
N LEU A 151 -5.08 -26.70 3.62
CA LEU A 151 -4.49 -25.73 4.55
C LEU A 151 -4.61 -26.17 6.01
N SER A 152 -5.78 -26.63 6.44
CA SER A 152 -6.02 -27.15 7.79
C SER A 152 -5.03 -28.25 8.18
N ALA A 153 -4.77 -29.20 7.28
CA ALA A 153 -3.81 -30.27 7.53
C ALA A 153 -2.38 -29.75 7.69
N MET A 154 -1.99 -28.71 6.93
CA MET A 154 -0.69 -28.05 7.07
C MET A 154 -0.58 -27.26 8.37
N PHE A 155 -1.62 -26.51 8.76
CA PHE A 155 -1.64 -25.74 10.00
C PHE A 155 -1.53 -26.63 11.23
N GLN A 156 -2.26 -27.75 11.23
CA GLN A 156 -2.12 -28.77 12.26
C GLN A 156 -0.68 -29.29 12.35
N TYR A 157 -0.03 -29.55 11.22
CA TYR A 157 1.36 -30.04 11.17
C TYR A 157 2.40 -28.98 11.55
N ARG A 158 2.06 -27.70 11.43
CA ARG A 158 2.89 -26.55 11.79
C ARG A 158 2.55 -25.98 13.17
N GLN A 159 1.76 -26.71 13.97
CA GLN A 159 1.35 -26.32 15.33
C GLN A 159 0.64 -24.95 15.40
N VAL A 160 0.01 -24.52 14.32
CA VAL A 160 -0.88 -23.36 14.35
C VAL A 160 -2.19 -23.88 14.90
N SER A 161 -2.51 -23.61 16.16
CA SER A 161 -3.71 -24.13 16.83
C SER A 161 -4.97 -23.30 16.56
N PHE A 162 -4.80 -21.98 16.53
CA PHE A 162 -5.90 -21.01 16.37
C PHE A 162 -6.58 -21.07 15.00
N TYR A 163 -6.04 -21.78 14.01
CA TYR A 163 -6.65 -21.86 12.67
C TYR A 163 -8.11 -22.37 12.69
N LYS A 164 -8.50 -23.12 13.73
CA LYS A 164 -9.85 -23.68 13.90
C LYS A 164 -10.90 -22.66 14.34
N GLU A 165 -10.48 -21.49 14.83
CA GLU A 165 -11.37 -20.49 15.42
C GLU A 165 -12.27 -19.82 14.37
N HIS A 166 -11.80 -19.68 13.13
CA HIS A 166 -12.53 -19.02 12.05
C HIS A 166 -12.35 -19.71 10.70
N SER A 167 -13.20 -19.35 9.74
CA SER A 167 -13.16 -19.92 8.38
C SER A 167 -11.83 -19.63 7.66
N LEU A 168 -11.31 -20.63 6.96
CA LEU A 168 -10.16 -20.50 6.07
C LEU A 168 -10.55 -20.11 4.64
N VAL A 169 -11.84 -19.96 4.36
CA VAL A 169 -12.34 -19.58 3.03
C VAL A 169 -12.17 -18.07 2.84
N CYS A 170 -11.52 -17.66 1.76
CA CYS A 170 -11.32 -16.26 1.40
C CYS A 170 -11.74 -16.05 -0.06
N LYS A 171 -12.94 -15.50 -0.26
CA LYS A 171 -13.57 -15.35 -1.58
C LYS A 171 -13.94 -13.91 -1.88
N GLU A 172 -14.22 -13.10 -0.87
CA GLU A 172 -14.73 -11.75 -1.05
C GLU A 172 -13.60 -10.77 -1.37
N SER A 173 -13.84 -9.85 -2.30
CA SER A 173 -12.87 -8.81 -2.70
C SER A 173 -12.37 -8.00 -1.50
N PHE A 174 -13.26 -7.68 -0.55
CA PHE A 174 -12.89 -6.94 0.66
C PHE A 174 -11.90 -7.67 1.55
N GLN A 175 -11.99 -8.99 1.67
CA GLN A 175 -11.03 -9.78 2.45
C GLN A 175 -9.62 -9.66 1.85
N TYR A 176 -9.49 -9.62 0.52
CA TYR A 176 -8.20 -9.40 -0.12
C TYR A 176 -7.69 -7.97 0.07
N LEU A 177 -8.57 -6.96 0.04
CA LEU A 177 -8.21 -5.58 0.36
C LEU A 177 -7.73 -5.42 1.81
N ASP A 178 -8.43 -6.02 2.77
CA ASP A 178 -8.04 -6.05 4.17
C ASP A 178 -6.69 -6.73 4.36
N THR A 179 -6.42 -7.78 3.57
CA THR A 179 -5.11 -8.43 3.55
C THR A 179 -4.02 -7.49 3.05
N VAL A 180 -4.27 -6.70 1.99
CA VAL A 180 -3.30 -5.69 1.50
C VAL A 180 -3.00 -4.65 2.59
N LYS A 181 -4.03 -4.08 3.20
CA LYS A 181 -3.88 -3.10 4.28
C LYS A 181 -3.14 -3.69 5.48
N ALA A 182 -3.48 -4.90 5.88
CA ALA A 182 -2.81 -5.60 6.98
C ALA A 182 -1.36 -5.96 6.65
N LEU A 183 -1.04 -6.32 5.40
CA LEU A 183 0.35 -6.53 4.98
C LEU A 183 1.16 -5.23 5.00
N ALA A 184 0.56 -4.11 4.63
CA ALA A 184 1.21 -2.81 4.72
C ALA A 184 1.57 -2.44 6.17
N ALA A 185 0.64 -2.66 7.11
CA ALA A 185 0.90 -2.51 8.54
C ALA A 185 1.93 -3.53 9.06
N LEU A 186 1.88 -4.79 8.57
CA LEU A 186 2.88 -5.81 8.89
C LEU A 186 4.28 -5.34 8.48
N PHE A 187 4.45 -4.76 7.28
CA PHE A 187 5.75 -4.28 6.85
C PHE A 187 6.29 -3.18 7.77
N ARG A 188 5.43 -2.31 8.31
CA ARG A 188 5.85 -1.37 9.36
C ARG A 188 6.33 -2.07 10.62
N ASN A 189 5.61 -3.10 11.08
CA ASN A 189 6.02 -3.90 12.23
C ASN A 189 7.37 -4.61 12.00
N LEU A 190 7.69 -4.94 10.74
CA LEU A 190 8.99 -5.50 10.34
C LEU A 190 10.12 -4.45 10.17
N GLY A 191 9.83 -3.17 10.42
CA GLY A 191 10.77 -2.06 10.35
C GLY A 191 10.86 -1.39 8.98
N PHE A 192 10.00 -1.72 8.01
CA PHE A 192 9.87 -0.95 6.77
C PHE A 192 9.09 0.34 7.02
N LYS A 193 9.25 1.35 6.16
CA LYS A 193 8.46 2.59 6.25
C LYS A 193 6.98 2.36 5.85
N GLY A 194 6.72 1.33 5.05
CA GLY A 194 5.39 0.90 4.62
C GLY A 194 5.42 0.23 3.25
N TRP A 195 4.26 0.24 2.57
CA TRP A 195 4.04 -0.36 1.27
C TRP A 195 3.47 0.65 0.27
N VAL A 196 4.24 0.97 -0.75
CA VAL A 196 3.79 1.76 -1.90
C VAL A 196 3.28 0.82 -2.98
N ILE A 197 2.06 1.05 -3.45
CA ILE A 197 1.44 0.27 -4.51
C ILE A 197 1.05 1.19 -5.66
N LEU A 198 1.73 1.02 -6.79
CA LEU A 198 1.43 1.74 -8.02
C LEU A 198 0.46 0.93 -8.89
N PHE A 199 -0.73 1.50 -9.06
CA PHE A 199 -1.79 1.03 -9.94
C PHE A 199 -1.70 1.83 -11.25
N ASP A 200 -1.11 1.24 -12.29
CA ASP A 200 -1.09 1.82 -13.63
C ASP A 200 -2.42 1.55 -14.36
N GLU A 201 -2.75 2.42 -15.32
CA GLU A 201 -4.02 2.41 -16.08
C GLU A 201 -5.28 2.49 -15.19
N GLY A 202 -5.29 3.38 -14.20
CA GLY A 202 -6.45 3.58 -13.30
C GLY A 202 -7.75 3.91 -14.03
N GLU A 203 -7.68 4.51 -15.23
CA GLU A 203 -8.84 4.80 -16.08
C GLU A 203 -9.59 3.55 -16.55
N SER A 204 -8.93 2.39 -16.53
CA SER A 204 -9.52 1.13 -16.99
C SER A 204 -10.71 0.69 -16.14
N ILE A 205 -10.77 1.12 -14.88
CA ILE A 205 -11.89 0.91 -13.96
C ILE A 205 -13.19 1.40 -14.61
N CYS A 206 -13.13 2.51 -15.31
CA CYS A 206 -14.24 3.17 -16.00
C CYS A 206 -14.75 2.38 -17.21
N GLN A 207 -13.88 1.59 -17.83
CA GLN A 207 -14.15 0.89 -19.09
C GLN A 207 -14.99 -0.39 -18.85
N THR A 208 -15.13 -0.82 -17.59
CA THR A 208 -15.92 -1.99 -17.21
C THR A 208 -17.44 -1.72 -17.20
N ARG A 209 -18.23 -2.80 -17.21
CA ARG A 209 -19.71 -2.77 -17.08
C ARG A 209 -20.13 -2.07 -15.79
N ILE A 210 -21.32 -1.47 -15.77
CA ILE A 210 -21.82 -0.66 -14.64
C ILE A 210 -21.82 -1.39 -13.29
N THR A 211 -22.16 -2.68 -13.28
CA THR A 211 -22.18 -3.51 -12.07
C THR A 211 -20.78 -3.75 -11.51
N SER A 212 -19.81 -4.07 -12.39
CA SER A 212 -18.40 -4.18 -12.02
C SER A 212 -17.83 -2.85 -11.54
N ARG A 213 -18.19 -1.75 -12.22
CA ARG A 213 -17.74 -0.40 -11.87
C ARG A 213 -18.20 0.03 -10.48
N SER A 214 -19.45 -0.29 -10.12
CA SER A 214 -19.97 -0.03 -8.77
C SER A 214 -19.11 -0.71 -7.69
N LYS A 215 -18.76 -1.99 -7.89
CA LYS A 215 -17.88 -2.73 -6.97
C LYS A 215 -16.48 -2.12 -6.91
N SER A 216 -15.93 -1.72 -8.05
CA SER A 216 -14.64 -1.02 -8.09
C SER A 216 -14.67 0.29 -7.31
N TYR A 217 -15.75 1.07 -7.41
CA TYR A 217 -15.88 2.33 -6.66
C TYR A 217 -16.02 2.12 -5.17
N GLU A 218 -16.72 1.06 -4.74
CA GLU A 218 -16.79 0.66 -3.35
C GLU A 218 -15.40 0.30 -2.80
N LEU A 219 -14.59 -0.42 -3.58
CA LEU A 219 -13.19 -0.73 -3.24
C LEU A 219 -12.32 0.54 -3.19
N LEU A 220 -12.44 1.44 -4.17
CA LEU A 220 -11.72 2.72 -4.17
C LEU A 220 -12.10 3.57 -2.96
N HIS A 221 -13.38 3.63 -2.62
CA HIS A 221 -13.86 4.33 -1.43
C HIS A 221 -13.20 3.75 -0.18
N ASN A 222 -13.15 2.42 -0.04
CA ASN A 222 -12.48 1.78 1.08
C ASN A 222 -10.96 1.96 1.11
N ILE A 223 -10.33 2.24 -0.05
CA ILE A 223 -8.90 2.53 -0.16
C ILE A 223 -8.61 3.97 0.29
N PHE A 224 -9.39 4.95 -0.19
CA PHE A 224 -9.15 6.37 0.04
C PHE A 224 -9.79 6.92 1.32
N CYS A 225 -10.88 6.30 1.76
CA CYS A 225 -11.64 6.66 2.96
C CYS A 225 -11.78 5.43 3.87
N PRO A 226 -10.68 4.84 4.37
CA PRO A 226 -10.79 3.68 5.24
C PRO A 226 -11.44 4.06 6.58
N GLU A 227 -12.34 3.21 7.09
CA GLU A 227 -12.93 3.39 8.42
C GLU A 227 -11.84 3.42 9.52
N ASN A 228 -10.79 2.62 9.33
CA ASN A 228 -9.64 2.54 10.22
C ASN A 228 -8.38 2.89 9.44
N ALA A 229 -7.72 3.99 9.81
CA ALA A 229 -6.44 4.39 9.24
C ALA A 229 -5.33 3.40 9.65
N LEU A 230 -5.17 2.32 8.88
CA LEU A 230 -4.03 1.43 8.98
C LEU A 230 -2.83 2.11 8.31
N GLY A 231 -1.94 2.69 9.12
CA GLY A 231 -0.77 3.38 8.61
C GLY A 231 0.17 2.44 7.84
N GLY A 232 0.87 2.99 6.85
CA GLY A 232 1.84 2.25 6.03
C GLY A 232 1.31 1.78 4.68
N PHE A 233 0.03 1.99 4.35
CA PHE A 233 -0.53 1.67 3.04
C PHE A 233 -0.57 2.92 2.16
N TYR A 234 0.19 2.93 1.05
CA TYR A 234 0.35 4.07 0.15
C TYR A 234 -0.08 3.71 -1.29
N PRO A 235 -1.38 3.76 -1.59
CA PRO A 235 -1.89 3.51 -2.93
C PRO A 235 -1.64 4.73 -3.85
N VAL A 236 -1.06 4.48 -5.03
CA VAL A 236 -0.82 5.49 -6.06
C VAL A 236 -1.50 5.02 -7.35
N PHE A 237 -2.39 5.83 -7.91
CA PHE A 237 -3.07 5.53 -9.17
C PHE A 237 -2.55 6.44 -10.27
N ALA A 238 -2.04 5.85 -11.34
CA ALA A 238 -1.70 6.57 -12.56
C ALA A 238 -2.89 6.55 -13.52
N PHE A 239 -3.15 7.69 -14.14
CA PHE A 239 -4.21 7.87 -15.12
C PHE A 239 -3.63 8.50 -16.38
N THR A 240 -4.05 8.05 -17.57
CA THR A 240 -3.67 8.73 -18.83
C THR A 240 -4.46 10.03 -19.03
N HIS A 241 -3.85 10.98 -19.75
CA HIS A 241 -4.36 12.35 -19.97
C HIS A 241 -5.71 12.43 -20.69
N GLU A 242 -6.10 11.38 -21.43
CA GLU A 242 -7.33 11.37 -22.24
C GLU A 242 -8.62 11.39 -21.39
N LEU A 243 -8.52 11.23 -20.07
CA LEU A 243 -9.62 11.41 -19.13
C LEU A 243 -10.10 12.86 -18.96
N ASN A 244 -9.37 13.85 -19.51
CA ASN A 244 -9.68 15.27 -19.39
C ASN A 244 -10.72 15.80 -20.39
N GLY A 245 -11.32 14.93 -21.21
CA GLY A 245 -12.55 15.28 -21.95
C GLY A 245 -13.71 15.52 -20.98
N GLU A 246 -14.56 16.52 -21.23
CA GLU A 246 -15.64 17.03 -20.35
C GLU A 246 -16.64 15.97 -19.83
N SER A 247 -16.59 14.74 -20.35
CA SER A 247 -17.42 13.59 -20.00
C SER A 247 -16.76 12.57 -19.04
N GLY A 248 -15.50 12.76 -18.65
CA GLY A 248 -14.69 11.77 -17.93
C GLY A 248 -14.98 11.64 -16.42
N LEU A 249 -14.90 10.41 -15.91
CA LEU A 249 -15.10 9.91 -14.54
C LEU A 249 -14.95 10.89 -13.37
N PHE A 250 -13.93 11.74 -13.42
CA PHE A 250 -13.66 12.70 -12.37
C PHE A 250 -14.78 13.71 -12.23
N THR A 251 -15.53 14.09 -13.26
CA THR A 251 -16.63 15.06 -13.09
C THR A 251 -17.75 14.51 -12.20
N ARG A 252 -18.06 13.21 -12.29
CA ARG A 252 -19.12 12.58 -11.49
C ARG A 252 -18.65 12.23 -10.08
N THR A 253 -17.42 11.74 -9.92
CA THR A 253 -16.81 11.50 -8.60
C THR A 253 -16.54 12.83 -7.89
N LYS A 254 -15.99 13.83 -8.59
CA LYS A 254 -15.84 15.21 -8.11
C LYS A 254 -17.18 15.82 -7.75
N LYS A 255 -18.24 15.59 -8.54
CA LYS A 255 -19.59 16.07 -8.20
C LYS A 255 -20.15 15.36 -6.97
N LEU A 256 -20.02 14.04 -6.84
CA LEU A 256 -20.40 13.30 -5.62
C LEU A 256 -19.62 13.80 -4.39
N PHE A 257 -18.30 13.98 -4.51
CA PHE A 257 -17.47 14.56 -3.46
C PHE A 257 -17.85 16.02 -3.15
N GLN A 258 -18.14 16.84 -4.17
CA GLN A 258 -18.55 18.24 -4.02
C GLN A 258 -19.96 18.36 -3.43
N ASP A 259 -20.88 17.46 -3.76
CA ASP A 259 -22.25 17.44 -3.25
C ASP A 259 -22.25 17.00 -1.77
N GLN A 260 -21.40 16.05 -1.37
CA GLN A 260 -21.14 15.74 0.04
C GLN A 260 -20.56 16.95 0.80
N ILE A 261 -19.63 17.69 0.20
CA ILE A 261 -19.09 18.94 0.78
C ILE A 261 -20.17 20.04 0.90
N LYS A 262 -21.09 20.14 -0.08
CA LYS A 262 -22.17 21.15 -0.10
C LYS A 262 -23.31 20.86 0.88
N GLN A 263 -23.55 19.60 1.23
CA GLN A 263 -24.58 19.17 2.19
C GLN A 263 -24.28 19.56 3.65
N GLY A 264 -23.25 20.36 3.91
CA GLY A 264 -23.03 20.95 5.23
C GLY A 264 -22.20 20.09 6.17
N GLU A 265 -21.58 19.01 5.67
CA GLU A 265 -20.37 18.43 6.28
C GLU A 265 -19.22 19.43 6.10
N LYS A 266 -19.32 20.54 6.85
CA LYS A 266 -18.35 21.63 6.86
C LYS A 266 -17.03 21.09 7.36
N ARG A 267 -16.15 20.79 6.41
CA ARG A 267 -14.83 20.16 6.54
C ARG A 267 -14.90 18.64 6.54
N VAL A 268 -14.84 18.06 5.35
CA VAL A 268 -13.86 16.97 5.15
C VAL A 268 -12.47 17.62 5.21
N LEU A 269 -12.06 18.02 6.42
CA LEU A 269 -10.69 17.75 6.80
C LEU A 269 -10.62 16.24 6.67
N LEU A 270 -10.10 15.74 5.56
CA LEU A 270 -9.44 14.45 5.61
C LEU A 270 -8.55 14.60 6.84
N LYS A 271 -8.76 13.80 7.89
CA LYS A 271 -8.10 13.94 9.21
C LYS A 271 -6.56 13.78 9.13
N ASN A 272 -6.01 13.92 7.93
CA ASN A 272 -4.72 13.52 7.42
C ASN A 272 -4.11 14.59 6.47
N GLY A 273 -4.64 15.82 6.46
CA GLY A 273 -3.88 17.01 6.00
C GLY A 273 -3.67 17.18 4.49
N VAL A 274 -4.62 16.78 3.65
CA VAL A 274 -4.52 16.98 2.19
C VAL A 274 -5.31 18.23 1.75
N ASP A 275 -4.63 19.16 1.08
CA ASP A 275 -5.23 20.33 0.42
C ASP A 275 -5.33 20.09 -1.10
N VAL A 276 -6.51 20.31 -1.68
CA VAL A 276 -6.73 20.18 -3.13
C VAL A 276 -6.92 21.59 -3.71
N ILE A 277 -5.93 22.11 -4.44
CA ILE A 277 -6.01 23.44 -5.06
C ILE A 277 -6.51 23.30 -6.51
N PRO A 278 -7.68 23.84 -6.86
CA PRO A 278 -8.14 23.89 -8.24
C PRO A 278 -7.50 25.09 -8.97
N GLY A 279 -6.72 24.81 -10.01
CA GLY A 279 -6.30 25.84 -10.96
C GLY A 279 -4.80 25.87 -11.25
N LYS A 280 -4.36 24.97 -12.14
CA LYS A 280 -3.31 25.15 -13.17
C LYS A 280 -3.16 23.82 -13.93
N LYS A 281 -3.02 23.87 -15.26
CA LYS A 281 -2.72 22.70 -16.10
C LYS A 281 -1.38 22.12 -15.64
N LEU A 282 -1.44 21.01 -14.93
CA LEU A 282 -0.31 20.17 -14.51
C LEU A 282 -0.71 18.73 -14.82
N ASP A 283 0.27 17.90 -15.17
CA ASP A 283 0.11 16.44 -15.20
C ASP A 283 -0.26 16.00 -13.78
N ILE A 284 -1.56 15.82 -13.51
CA ILE A 284 -2.01 15.47 -12.15
C ILE A 284 -1.82 13.97 -11.96
N ILE A 285 -0.67 13.59 -11.43
CA ILE A 285 -0.57 12.39 -10.59
C ILE A 285 -1.26 12.76 -9.27
N ILE A 286 -2.38 12.11 -8.96
CA ILE A 286 -2.94 12.16 -7.61
C ILE A 286 -2.10 11.18 -6.76
N ALA A 287 -0.98 11.68 -6.24
CA ALA A 287 -0.23 10.99 -5.20
C ALA A 287 -0.85 11.36 -3.86
N LEU A 288 -1.72 10.49 -3.33
CA LEU A 288 -2.25 10.65 -1.98
C LEU A 288 -1.22 10.08 -1.00
N PHE A 289 -0.29 10.92 -0.54
CA PHE A 289 0.58 10.57 0.57
C PHE A 289 -0.15 10.79 1.89
N TRP A 290 -0.29 9.73 2.68
CA TRP A 290 -0.88 9.77 4.03
C TRP A 290 0.24 9.63 5.06
N ASP A 291 0.36 10.58 6.00
CA ASP A 291 1.35 10.65 7.09
C ASP A 291 2.83 10.83 6.69
N LEU A 292 3.17 11.98 6.11
CA LEU A 292 4.54 12.52 6.16
C LEU A 292 4.52 13.96 6.71
N PRO A 293 5.27 14.28 7.79
CA PRO A 293 5.34 15.64 8.32
C PRO A 293 6.21 16.61 7.49
N GLU A 294 6.82 16.18 6.38
CA GLU A 294 7.67 17.04 5.56
C GLU A 294 7.34 16.91 4.07
N ILE A 295 6.81 17.98 3.48
CA ILE A 295 6.56 18.10 2.04
C ILE A 295 7.81 18.67 1.38
N TRP A 296 8.39 17.91 0.44
CA TRP A 296 9.39 18.41 -0.49
C TRP A 296 8.68 18.87 -1.77
N CYS A 297 8.61 20.20 -1.99
CA CYS A 297 8.23 20.77 -3.27
C CYS A 297 9.48 20.92 -4.14
N TRP A 298 9.58 20.15 -5.23
CA TRP A 298 10.62 20.35 -6.24
C TRP A 298 10.09 21.30 -7.32
N ASN A 299 10.67 22.50 -7.40
CA ASN A 299 10.52 23.38 -8.56
C ASN A 299 11.66 23.08 -9.53
N GLY A 300 11.32 22.54 -10.70
CA GLY A 300 12.25 22.39 -11.82
C GLY A 300 12.76 23.75 -12.34
N PRO A 301 13.87 23.76 -13.11
CA PRO A 301 14.53 24.99 -13.51
C PRO A 301 13.81 25.61 -14.70
N SER A 302 12.83 26.47 -14.45
CA SER A 302 12.41 27.46 -15.43
C SER A 302 12.98 28.82 -15.04
N GLY A 303 14.06 29.19 -15.73
CA GLY A 303 14.56 30.54 -15.74
C GLY A 303 13.54 31.46 -16.39
N SER A 304 12.74 32.13 -15.58
CA SER A 304 12.02 33.32 -16.00
C SER A 304 11.96 34.31 -14.83
N ARG A 305 12.58 35.47 -15.04
CA ARG A 305 12.58 36.60 -14.11
C ARG A 305 11.14 37.11 -13.97
N CYS A 306 10.57 37.02 -12.77
CA CYS A 306 9.39 37.80 -12.41
C CYS A 306 9.80 39.24 -12.06
N PRO A 307 9.04 40.27 -12.50
CA PRO A 307 9.35 41.66 -12.21
C PRO A 307 9.03 42.04 -10.76
N LYS A 308 9.87 42.91 -10.20
CA LYS A 308 9.73 43.54 -8.88
C LYS A 308 8.54 44.52 -8.84
N ARG A 309 7.98 44.69 -7.63
CA ARG A 309 6.92 45.62 -7.15
C ARG A 309 5.53 44.96 -7.20
N ILE A 310 4.73 44.95 -6.13
CA ILE A 310 4.40 46.03 -5.21
C ILE A 310 4.20 45.47 -3.79
N CYS A 311 4.90 46.04 -2.79
CA CYS A 311 4.54 45.91 -1.38
C CYS A 311 3.35 46.84 -1.09
N ARG A 312 2.25 46.30 -0.57
CA ARG A 312 1.29 47.05 0.24
C ARG A 312 0.86 46.19 1.43
N SER A 313 1.21 46.67 2.62
CA SER A 313 0.77 46.16 3.91
C SER A 313 -0.74 46.37 4.06
N PRO A 314 -1.52 45.43 4.61
CA PRO A 314 -2.87 45.72 5.08
C PRO A 314 -2.84 46.45 6.43
N PRO A 315 -3.86 47.27 6.74
CA PRO A 315 -3.91 48.07 7.95
C PRO A 315 -4.16 47.20 9.20
N THR A 316 -3.41 47.49 10.25
CA THR A 316 -3.61 46.99 11.61
C THR A 316 -4.93 47.50 12.20
N ARG A 317 -5.79 46.60 12.67
CA ARG A 317 -6.86 46.93 13.63
C ARG A 317 -6.38 46.63 15.06
N PRO A 318 -6.67 47.51 16.04
CA PRO A 318 -6.27 47.32 17.42
C PRO A 318 -7.28 46.48 18.19
N GLY A 319 -6.78 45.77 19.20
CA GLY A 319 -7.58 45.01 20.15
C GLY A 319 -7.50 43.53 19.85
N TRP A 320 -6.78 42.81 20.71
CA TRP A 320 -7.22 41.62 21.44
C TRP A 320 -5.97 41.06 22.14
N ASN A 321 -5.92 41.26 23.45
CA ASN A 321 -4.92 40.69 24.34
C ASN A 321 -5.14 39.19 24.46
N VAL A 322 -4.12 38.38 24.17
CA VAL A 322 -4.02 36.99 24.63
C VAL A 322 -2.58 36.71 25.05
N PRO A 323 -2.32 35.99 26.17
CA PRO A 323 -1.01 35.96 26.80
C PRO A 323 0.01 35.15 26.02
N SER A 324 1.23 35.67 26.02
CA SER A 324 2.46 35.06 25.57
C SER A 324 2.91 33.91 26.48
N SER A 325 3.04 32.71 25.92
CA SER A 325 4.03 31.73 26.38
C SER A 325 4.47 30.77 25.27
N LEU A 326 5.75 30.94 24.86
CA LEU A 326 6.73 29.91 24.47
C LEU A 326 6.43 29.02 23.23
N ILE A 327 7.27 28.81 22.21
CA ILE A 327 8.69 29.10 21.92
C ILE A 327 8.81 29.14 20.38
N TRP A 328 9.45 30.17 19.82
CA TRP A 328 10.03 30.11 18.48
C TRP A 328 11.45 29.51 18.61
N LYS A 329 11.73 28.38 17.95
CA LYS A 329 13.11 27.95 17.69
C LYS A 329 13.45 28.24 16.24
N GLN A 330 14.17 29.34 16.09
CA GLN A 330 14.93 29.76 14.93
C GLN A 330 16.15 28.82 14.82
N ILE A 331 16.29 28.11 13.70
CA ILE A 331 17.54 27.40 13.37
C ILE A 331 18.19 28.15 12.21
N SER A 332 19.28 28.82 12.56
CA SER A 332 20.20 29.53 11.68
C SER A 332 21.08 28.56 10.89
N TRP A 333 21.28 28.90 9.62
CA TRP A 333 22.21 28.23 8.70
C TRP A 333 23.66 28.58 9.05
N TRP A 334 24.56 27.61 9.00
CA TRP A 334 25.98 27.82 8.80
C TRP A 334 26.37 27.28 7.43
N ILE A 335 26.91 28.16 6.58
CA ILE A 335 27.65 27.82 5.37
C ILE A 335 29.12 28.07 5.72
N TRP A 336 29.99 27.10 5.44
CA TRP A 336 31.41 27.35 5.19
C TRP A 336 31.77 26.80 3.82
N PRO A 337 32.56 27.53 3.01
CA PRO A 337 33.00 27.09 1.69
C PRO A 337 34.24 26.22 1.83
N ILE A 338 34.41 25.27 0.91
CA ILE A 338 35.74 24.75 0.56
C ILE A 338 35.81 24.68 -0.96
N ASP A 339 36.92 25.23 -1.43
CA ASP A 339 37.48 25.43 -2.78
C ASP A 339 37.14 24.42 -3.89
#